data_AF-A0A0L6ZEZ8-F1
#
_entry.id   AF-A0A0L6ZEZ8-F1
#
_cell.length_a   1.000
_cell.length_b   1.000
_cell.length_c   1.000
_cell.angle_alpha   90.00
_cell.angle_beta   90.00
_cell.angle_gamma   90.00
#
_symmetry.space_group_name_H-M   'P 1'
#
loop_
_entity.id
_entity.type
_entity.pdbx_description
1 polymer ?
#
loop_
_entity_poly.entity_id
_entity_poly.type
_entity_poly.pdbx_seq_one_letter_code
_entity_poly.pdbx_strand_id
1 'polypeptide(L)' 'MSNKLDALYGKITHTRTVLHALLNYNSPTDDRVLDCSRHLDMLLNKYEQVKMEILNSDHKEAI' A
#
# COMPACT_ATOMS: atom_id res chain seq x y z
N MET A 1 -4.05 14.68 -11.29
CA MET A 1 -3.90 13.21 -11.24
C MET A 1 -3.71 12.67 -9.81
N SER A 2 -4.65 12.85 -8.86
CA SER A 2 -4.37 12.53 -7.43
C SER A 2 -5.21 11.40 -6.81
N ASN A 3 -6.49 11.25 -7.21
CA ASN A 3 -7.45 10.42 -6.47
C ASN A 3 -7.06 8.94 -6.30
N LYS A 4 -6.36 8.32 -7.26
CA LYS A 4 -5.98 6.90 -7.20
C LYS A 4 -4.81 6.65 -6.24
N LEU A 5 -3.82 7.56 -6.24
CA LEU A 5 -2.64 7.47 -5.38
C LEU A 5 -3.03 7.77 -3.93
N ASP A 6 -3.86 8.79 -3.72
CA ASP A 6 -4.42 9.13 -2.40
C ASP A 6 -5.28 8.00 -1.82
N ALA A 7 -6.11 7.35 -2.66
CA ALA A 7 -6.89 6.20 -2.23
C ALA A 7 -6.02 5.00 -1.85
N LEU A 8 -4.92 4.75 -2.57
CA LEU A 8 -3.96 3.70 -2.22
C LEU A 8 -3.23 4.03 -0.92
N TYR A 9 -2.80 5.28 -0.74
CA TYR A 9 -2.18 5.74 0.49
C TYR A 9 -3.10 5.55 1.70
N GLY A 10 -4.37 5.95 1.59
CA GLY A 10 -5.38 5.74 2.64
C GLY A 10 -5.55 4.27 3.02
N LYS A 11 -5.57 3.36 2.02
CA LYS A 11 -5.62 1.90 2.26
C LYS A 11 -4.37 1.40 2.98
N ILE A 12 -3.18 1.83 2.56
CA ILE A 12 -1.90 1.47 3.20
C ILE A 12 -1.91 1.90 4.66
N THR A 13 -2.29 3.15 4.96
CA THR A 13 -2.35 3.66 6.33
C THR A 13 -3.33 2.84 7.17
N HIS A 14 -4.52 2.55 6.65
CA HIS A 14 -5.51 1.74 7.35
C HIS A 14 -4.99 0.32 7.63
N THR A 15 -4.47 -0.38 6.62
CA THR A 15 -3.93 -1.74 6.77
C THR A 15 -2.75 -1.77 7.74
N ARG A 16 -1.89 -0.75 7.74
CA ARG A 16 -0.77 -0.65 8.70
C ARG A 16 -1.28 -0.51 10.13
N THR A 17 -2.31 0.31 10.37
CA THR A 17 -2.96 0.41 11.69
C THR A 17 -3.56 -0.93 12.13
N VAL A 18 -4.22 -1.64 11.22
CA VAL A 18 -4.78 -2.98 11.50
C VAL A 18 -3.66 -3.97 11.83
N LEU A 19 -2.56 -3.97 11.08
CA LEU A 19 -1.41 -4.84 11.34
C LEU A 19 -0.79 -4.58 12.72
N HIS A 20 -0.61 -3.31 13.10
CA HIS A 20 -0.15 -2.95 14.44
C HIS A 20 -1.11 -3.44 15.53
N ALA A 21 -2.42 -3.30 15.32
CA ALA A 21 -3.40 -3.84 16.25
C ALA A 21 -3.31 -5.37 16.35
N LEU A 22 -3.16 -6.08 15.23
CA LEU A 22 -3.03 -7.54 15.23
C LEU A 22 -1.75 -8.00 15.96
N LEU A 23 -0.63 -7.31 15.78
CA LEU A 23 0.63 -7.60 16.48
C LEU A 23 0.55 -7.36 17.99
N ASN A 24 -0.36 -6.52 18.47
CA ASN A 24 -0.57 -6.32 19.91
C ASN A 24 -1.30 -7.50 20.58
N TYR A 25 -2.05 -8.28 19.81
CA TYR A 25 -2.89 -9.36 20.34
C TYR A 25 -2.47 -10.77 19.87
N ASN A 26 -1.60 -10.87 18.87
CA ASN A 26 -1.22 -12.13 18.23
C ASN A 26 0.30 -12.19 18.01
N SER A 27 0.82 -13.42 17.83
CA SER A 27 2.21 -13.63 17.42
C SER A 27 2.49 -13.02 16.04
N PRO A 28 3.71 -12.54 15.76
CA PRO A 28 4.12 -12.16 14.41
C PRO A 28 3.95 -13.27 13.36
N THR A 29 3.92 -14.52 13.79
CA THR A 29 3.73 -15.71 12.93
C THR A 29 2.28 -16.18 12.86
N ASP A 30 1.34 -15.46 13.50
CA ASP A 30 -0.08 -15.76 13.41
C ASP A 30 -0.56 -15.57 11.96
N ASP A 31 -1.38 -16.49 11.46
CA ASP A 31 -1.84 -16.48 10.06
C ASP A 31 -2.52 -15.16 9.69
N ARG A 32 -3.26 -14.54 10.62
CA ARG A 32 -3.94 -13.26 10.37
C ARG A 32 -2.94 -12.11 10.26
N VAL A 33 -1.88 -12.14 11.07
CA VAL A 33 -0.78 -11.16 11.00
C VAL A 33 -0.02 -11.32 9.69
N LEU A 34 0.27 -12.55 9.29
CA LEU A 34 0.94 -12.86 8.02
C LEU A 34 0.09 -12.44 6.82
N ASP A 35 -1.20 -12.74 6.81
CA ASP A 35 -2.13 -12.31 5.77
C ASP A 35 -2.23 -10.79 5.68
N CYS A 36 -2.35 -10.11 6.82
CA CYS A 36 -2.39 -8.65 6.86
C CYS A 36 -1.08 -8.04 6.36
N SER A 37 0.07 -8.64 6.70
CA SER A 37 1.39 -8.22 6.22
C SER A 37 1.52 -8.39 4.70
N ARG A 38 1.15 -9.56 4.17
CA ARG A 38 1.11 -9.82 2.71
C ARG A 38 0.21 -8.83 1.98
N HIS A 39 -0.95 -8.51 2.55
CA HIS A 39 -1.86 -7.53 1.96
C HIS A 39 -1.25 -6.12 1.94
N LEU A 40 -0.54 -5.72 3.01
CA LEU A 40 0.16 -4.45 3.07
C LEU A 40 1.26 -4.36 1.99
N ASP A 41 2.06 -5.42 1.81
CA ASP A 41 3.09 -5.48 0.78
C ASP A 41 2.51 -5.34 -0.64
N MET A 42 1.39 -6.02 -0.90
CA MET A 42 0.67 -5.88 -2.18
C MET A 42 0.22 -4.43 -2.43
N LEU A 43 -0.31 -3.75 -1.40
CA LEU A 43 -0.73 -2.36 -1.53
C LEU A 43 0.44 -1.41 -1.77
N LEU A 44 1.56 -1.61 -1.09
CA LEU A 44 2.80 -0.84 -1.28
C LEU A 44 3.35 -1.01 -2.71
N ASN A 45 3.43 -2.25 -3.20
CA ASN A 45 3.86 -2.52 -4.57
C ASN A 45 2.94 -1.83 -5.60
N LYS A 46 1.63 -1.88 -5.39
CA LYS A 46 0.66 -1.22 -6.27
C LYS A 46 0.79 0.31 -6.22
N TYR A 47 1.06 0.88 -5.05
CA TYR A 47 1.30 2.32 -4.91
C TYR A 47 2.52 2.76 -5.71
N GLU A 48 3.64 2.05 -5.58
CA GLU A 48 4.85 2.36 -6.35
C GLU A 48 4.64 2.20 -7.86
N GLN A 49 3.94 1.15 -8.30
CA GLN A 49 3.60 0.99 -9.73
C GLN A 49 2.80 2.18 -10.27
N VAL A 50 1.71 2.58 -9.58
CA VAL A 50 0.87 3.71 -10.01
C VAL A 50 1.64 5.03 -9.96
N LYS A 51 2.50 5.22 -8.95
CA LYS A 51 3.36 6.40 -8.86
C LYS A 51 4.31 6.49 -10.05
N MET A 52 4.93 5.38 -10.45
CA MET A 52 5.82 5.32 -11.62
C MET A 52 5.05 5.53 -12.93
N GLU A 53 3.85 4.99 -13.07
CA GLU A 53 2.98 5.22 -14.23
C GLU A 53 2.67 6.71 -14.41
N ILE A 54 2.32 7.43 -13.33
CA ILE A 54 2.05 8.88 -13.36
C ILE A 54 3.30 9.64 -13.78
N LEU A 55 4.44 9.38 -13.12
CA LEU A 55 5.71 10.05 -13.42
C LEU A 55 6.14 9.84 -14.89
N ASN A 56 5.96 8.64 -15.43
CA ASN A 56 6.31 8.32 -16.82
C ASN A 56 5.31 8.90 -17.82
N SER A 57 4.04 9.09 -17.44
CA SER A 57 3.02 9.74 -18.26
C SER A 57 3.32 11.23 -18.41
N ASP A 58 3.69 11.90 -17.31
CA ASP A 58 4.02 13.33 -17.32
C ASP A 58 5.28 13.64 -18.15
N HIS A 59 6.18 12.67 -18.31
CA HIS A 59 7.38 12.81 -19.14
C HIS A 59 7.11 12.70 -20.65
N LYS A 60 6.00 12.08 -21.07
CA LYS A 60 5.63 11.92 -22.49
C LYS A 60 4.94 13.14 -23.09
N GLU A 61 4.33 14.01 -22.28
CA GLU A 61 3.67 15.23 -22.77
C GLU A 61 4.63 16.43 -22.93
N ALA A 62 5.91 16.27 -22.54
CA ALA A 62 6.92 17.32 -22.57
C ALA A 62 7.91 17.23 -23.76
N ILE A 63 7.69 16.33 -24.71
CA ILE A 63 8.55 16.10 -25.90
C ILE A 63 7.76 16.37 -27.18
#